data_AF-A0A9E4RUL4-F1
#
_entry.id   AF-A0A9E4RUL4-F1
#
_cell.length_a   1.000
_cell.length_b   1.000
_cell.length_c   1.000
_cell.angle_alpha   90.00
_cell.angle_beta   90.00
_cell.angle_gamma   90.00
#
_symmetry.space_group_name_H-M   'P 1'
#
loop_
_entity.id
_entity.type
_entity.pdbx_description
1 polymer ?
#
loop_
_entity_poly.entity_id
_entity_poly.type
_entity_poly.pdbx_seq_one_letter_code
_entity_poly.pdbx_strand_id
1 'polypeptide(L)'
;TYVRLHTEAGWMKVDATWPQSARALGMAINDRFIPGVDMDVACSPIDVFEVPDGVDPQTFKEELIEVHCGSDTDRRDRFIEDMSLWLAQTTVPG
;
A
#
# COMPACT_ATOMS: atom_id res chain seq x y z
N THR A 1 1.45 2.33 -0.14
CA THR A 1 1.96 2.15 -1.52
C THR A 1 0.84 1.53 -2.32
N TYR A 2 0.63 1.99 -3.55
CA TYR A 2 -0.31 1.37 -4.48
C TYR A 2 0.46 0.71 -5.62
N VAL A 3 -0.18 -0.21 -6.32
CA VAL A 3 0.34 -0.79 -7.56
C VAL A 3 -0.60 -0.49 -8.71
N ARG A 4 -0.07 -0.39 -9.92
CA ARG A 4 -0.86 -0.39 -11.16
C ARG A 4 -0.79 -1.76 -11.78
N LEU A 5 -1.95 -2.36 -12.02
CA LEU A 5 -2.06 -3.67 -12.67
C LEU A 5 -2.68 -3.50 -14.05
N HIS A 6 -2.15 -4.22 -15.02
CA HIS A 6 -2.80 -4.39 -16.32
C HIS A 6 -3.64 -5.67 -16.29
N THR A 7 -4.95 -5.52 -16.37
CA THR A 7 -5.93 -6.62 -16.39
C THR A 7 -6.55 -6.73 -17.79
N GLU A 8 -7.41 -7.74 -18.01
CA GLU A 8 -8.21 -7.82 -19.24
C GLU A 8 -9.11 -6.59 -19.45
N ALA A 9 -9.53 -5.93 -18.35
CA ALA A 9 -10.31 -4.69 -18.38
C ALA A 9 -9.44 -3.43 -18.59
N GLY A 10 -8.12 -3.58 -18.72
CA GLY A 10 -7.15 -2.49 -18.84
C GLY A 10 -6.38 -2.20 -17.55
N TRP A 11 -5.70 -1.05 -17.54
CA TRP A 11 -4.93 -0.58 -16.39
C TRP A 11 -5.84 -0.13 -15.25
N MET A 12 -5.50 -0.53 -14.02
CA MET A 12 -6.18 -0.06 -12.81
C MET A 12 -5.19 0.17 -11.66
N LYS A 13 -5.53 1.10 -10.76
CA LYS A 13 -4.86 1.30 -9.47
C LYS A 13 -5.43 0.36 -8.42
N VAL A 14 -4.54 -0.29 -7.67
CA VAL A 14 -4.87 -1.11 -6.52
C VAL A 14 -4.15 -0.56 -5.31
N ASP A 15 -4.91 -0.14 -4.30
CA ASP A 15 -4.38 0.37 -3.03
C ASP A 15 -5.00 -0.40 -1.86
N ALA A 16 -4.15 -1.03 -1.07
CA ALA A 16 -4.50 -1.74 0.16
C ALA A 16 -3.73 -1.15 1.35
N THR A 17 -3.56 0.17 1.39
CA THR A 17 -2.79 0.85 2.43
C THR A 17 -3.47 0.76 3.80
N TRP A 18 -4.80 0.91 3.84
CA TRP A 18 -5.56 0.93 5.09
C TRP A 18 -6.38 -0.35 5.30
N PRO A 19 -6.33 -0.97 6.49
CA PRO A 19 -7.17 -2.12 6.82
C PRO A 19 -8.64 -1.69 6.92
N GLN A 20 -9.58 -2.62 6.74
CA GLN A 20 -11.01 -2.33 6.77
C GLN A 20 -11.48 -1.61 8.04
N SER A 21 -10.87 -1.95 9.18
CA SER A 21 -11.20 -1.38 10.48
C SER A 21 -10.87 0.12 10.57
N ALA A 22 -9.90 0.62 9.79
CA ALA A 22 -9.56 2.04 9.73
C ALA A 22 -10.68 2.91 9.10
N ARG A 23 -11.75 2.31 8.56
CA ARG A 23 -12.97 3.01 8.17
C ARG A 23 -13.55 3.83 9.32
N ALA A 24 -13.49 3.30 10.55
CA ALA A 24 -13.99 3.99 11.74
C ALA A 24 -13.24 5.31 12.03
N LEU A 25 -12.03 5.47 11.48
CA LEU A 25 -11.19 6.65 11.62
C LEU A 25 -11.29 7.61 10.42
N GLY A 26 -12.21 7.35 9.47
CA GLY A 26 -12.40 8.17 8.27
C GLY A 26 -11.36 7.96 7.17
N MET A 27 -10.56 6.89 7.25
CA MET A 27 -9.57 6.56 6.22
C MET A 27 -10.25 6.02 4.95
N ALA A 28 -9.62 6.25 3.80
CA ALA A 28 -10.07 5.70 2.52
C ALA A 28 -9.85 4.17 2.50
N ILE A 29 -10.96 3.42 2.57
CA ILE A 29 -10.93 1.95 2.55
C ILE A 29 -11.45 1.43 1.22
N ASN A 30 -10.60 0.69 0.52
CA ASN A 30 -10.98 -0.09 -0.65
C ASN A 30 -11.44 -1.49 -0.21
N ASP A 31 -12.75 -1.65 0.02
CA ASP A 31 -13.33 -2.87 0.60
C ASP A 31 -13.51 -4.01 -0.39
N ARG A 32 -13.49 -3.71 -1.69
CA ARG A 32 -13.72 -4.66 -2.78
C ARG A 32 -12.77 -4.39 -3.93
N PHE A 33 -12.28 -5.47 -4.53
CA PHE A 33 -11.58 -5.42 -5.81
C PHE A 33 -12.60 -5.57 -6.95
N ILE A 34 -12.69 -4.57 -7.81
CA ILE A 34 -13.55 -4.57 -8.99
C ILE A 34 -12.64 -4.36 -10.22
N PRO A 35 -12.50 -5.36 -11.12
CA PRO A 35 -11.64 -5.23 -12.30
C PRO A 35 -11.97 -3.99 -13.13
N GLY A 36 -10.93 -3.23 -13.51
CA GLY A 36 -11.07 -2.02 -14.32
C GLY A 36 -11.57 -0.78 -13.57
N VAL A 37 -11.85 -0.87 -12.27
CA VAL A 37 -12.23 0.28 -11.43
C VAL A 37 -11.07 0.64 -10.52
N ASP A 38 -10.56 1.86 -10.68
CA ASP A 38 -9.49 2.39 -9.84
C ASP A 38 -9.90 2.43 -8.35
N MET A 39 -9.01 1.95 -7.50
CA MET A 39 -9.10 2.15 -6.06
C MET A 39 -8.68 3.58 -5.67
N ASP A 40 -9.22 4.06 -4.56
CA ASP A 40 -8.82 5.32 -3.95
C ASP A 40 -7.45 5.14 -3.29
N VAL A 41 -6.47 5.92 -3.74
CA VAL A 41 -5.10 5.87 -3.22
C VAL A 41 -5.02 6.68 -1.94
N ALA A 42 -4.41 6.10 -0.90
CA ALA A 42 -4.31 6.73 0.42
C ALA A 42 -3.46 8.02 0.43
N CYS A 43 -2.67 8.26 -0.60
CA CYS A 43 -1.83 9.43 -0.77
C CYS A 43 -1.71 9.85 -2.24
N SER A 44 -1.25 11.08 -2.47
CA SER A 44 -0.77 11.49 -3.79
C SER A 44 0.67 11.00 -3.96
N PRO A 45 0.97 10.13 -4.95
CA PRO A 45 2.32 9.66 -5.16
C PRO A 45 3.24 10.80 -5.62
N ILE A 46 4.45 10.81 -5.08
CA ILE A 46 5.51 11.74 -5.49
C ILE A 46 6.23 11.17 -6.71
N ASP A 47 6.57 9.88 -6.65
CA ASP A 47 7.24 9.15 -7.73
C ASP A 47 6.51 7.84 -8.04
N VAL A 48 6.64 7.38 -9.28
CA VAL A 48 6.11 6.09 -9.76
C VAL A 48 7.22 5.37 -10.50
N PHE A 49 7.52 4.15 -10.08
CA PHE A 49 8.56 3.30 -10.66
C PHE A 49 7.90 2.12 -11.38
N GLU A 50 8.29 1.88 -12.63
CA GLU A 50 7.91 0.68 -13.36
C GLU A 50 8.78 -0.49 -12.91
N VAL A 51 8.17 -1.65 -12.65
CA VAL A 51 8.92 -2.88 -12.35
C VAL A 51 9.53 -3.39 -13.66
N PRO A 52 10.85 -3.59 -13.75
CA PRO A 52 11.47 -4.09 -14.97
C PRO A 52 11.00 -5.50 -15.33
N ASP A 53 11.00 -5.82 -16.63
CA ASP A 53 10.58 -7.14 -17.12
C ASP A 53 11.40 -8.27 -16.48
N GLY A 54 10.71 -9.29 -15.96
CA GLY A 54 11.33 -10.45 -15.33
C GLY A 54 11.86 -10.22 -13.91
N VAL A 55 11.74 -9.01 -13.37
CA VAL A 55 12.08 -8.71 -11.97
C VAL A 55 10.87 -8.99 -11.07
N ASP A 56 11.12 -9.60 -9.93
CA ASP A 56 10.08 -9.81 -8.92
C ASP A 56 9.66 -8.46 -8.31
N PRO A 57 8.36 -8.10 -8.32
CA PRO A 57 7.88 -6.83 -7.78
C PRO A 57 8.17 -6.61 -6.29
N GLN A 58 8.23 -7.69 -5.50
CA GLN A 58 8.52 -7.58 -4.07
C GLN A 58 9.99 -7.25 -3.86
N THR A 59 10.92 -7.93 -4.55
CA THR A 59 12.34 -7.61 -4.51
C THR A 59 12.61 -6.18 -4.98
N PHE A 60 12.02 -5.75 -6.10
CA PHE A 60 12.20 -4.38 -6.59
C PHE A 60 11.71 -3.32 -5.59
N LYS A 61 10.58 -3.59 -4.92
CA LYS A 61 10.07 -2.71 -3.85
C LYS A 61 11.04 -2.62 -2.67
N GLU A 62 11.63 -3.75 -2.26
CA GLU A 62 12.61 -3.78 -1.16
C GLU A 62 13.87 -2.97 -1.51
N GLU A 63 14.39 -3.11 -2.72
CA GLU A 63 15.50 -2.29 -3.23
C GLU A 63 15.17 -0.79 -3.20
N LEU A 64 13.96 -0.40 -3.62
CA LEU A 64 13.52 1.00 -3.53
C LEU A 64 13.44 1.49 -2.08
N ILE A 65 12.96 0.65 -1.15
CA ILE A 65 12.93 1.00 0.28
C ILE A 65 14.35 1.23 0.78
N GLU A 66 15.31 0.36 0.45
CA GLU A 66 16.70 0.54 0.85
C GLU A 66 17.32 1.83 0.27
N VAL A 67 17.05 2.14 -1.00
CA VAL A 67 17.53 3.38 -1.64
C VAL A 67 16.99 4.63 -0.95
N HIS A 68 15.70 4.62 -0.56
CA HIS A 68 15.05 5.80 0.01
C HIS A 68 15.16 5.91 1.53
N CYS A 69 15.25 4.80 2.25
CA CYS A 69 15.31 4.76 3.72
C CYS A 69 16.73 4.54 4.24
N GLY A 70 17.62 3.90 3.47
CA GLY A 70 19.00 3.63 3.87
C GLY A 70 19.10 2.97 5.24
N SER A 71 19.77 3.63 6.19
CA SER A 71 19.91 3.14 7.57
C SER A 71 18.61 3.19 8.40
N ASP A 72 17.55 3.84 7.92
CA ASP A 72 16.27 3.96 8.64
C ASP A 72 15.27 2.84 8.30
N THR A 73 15.63 1.84 7.49
CA THR A 73 14.74 0.72 7.10
C THR A 73 14.14 0.01 8.32
N ASP A 74 14.94 -0.35 9.32
CA ASP A 74 14.45 -0.97 10.56
C ASP A 74 13.46 -0.07 11.32
N ARG A 75 13.70 1.24 11.31
CA ARG A 75 12.83 2.22 11.97
C ARG A 75 11.50 2.33 11.24
N ARG A 76 11.51 2.32 9.91
CA ARG A 76 10.32 2.31 9.06
C ARG A 76 9.47 1.08 9.34
N ASP A 77 10.09 -0.10 9.41
CA ASP A 77 9.37 -1.35 9.61
C ASP A 77 8.71 -1.39 10.99
N ARG A 78 9.44 -1.02 12.04
CA ARG A 78 8.86 -0.86 13.39
C ARG A 78 7.69 0.14 13.41
N PHE A 79 7.79 1.25 12.68
CA PHE A 79 6.70 2.22 12.60
C PHE A 79 5.45 1.62 11.94
N ILE A 80 5.61 0.84 10.87
CA ILE A 80 4.49 0.16 10.19
C ILE A 80 3.87 -0.89 11.10
N GLU A 81 4.67 -1.66 11.84
CA GLU A 81 4.21 -2.65 12.81
C GLU A 81 3.41 -2.00 13.95
N ASP A 82 3.98 -0.96 14.59
CA ASP A 82 3.34 -0.24 15.68
C ASP A 82 2.03 0.41 15.24
N MET A 83 2.00 1.01 14.04
CA MET A 83 0.77 1.58 13.48
C MET A 83 -0.29 0.51 13.19
N SER A 84 0.13 -0.65 12.65
CA SER A 84 -0.78 -1.76 12.37
C SER A 84 -1.40 -2.30 13.66
N LEU A 85 -0.60 -2.44 14.72
CA LEU A 85 -1.06 -2.85 16.04
C LEU A 85 -2.02 -1.83 16.65
N TRP A 86 -1.67 -0.54 16.59
CA TRP A 86 -2.52 0.54 17.09
C TRP A 86 -3.86 0.60 16.36
N LEU A 87 -3.86 0.46 15.04
CA LEU A 87 -5.09 0.38 14.24
C LEU A 87 -5.92 -0.81 14.68
N ALA A 88 -5.32 -2.01 14.79
CA ALA A 88 -6.02 -3.21 15.21
C ALA A 88 -6.68 -3.04 16.59
N GLN A 89 -6.05 -2.35 17.55
CA GLN A 89 -6.60 -2.13 18.89
C GLN A 89 -7.68 -1.03 18.95
N THR A 90 -7.50 0.04 18.17
CA THR A 90 -8.34 1.25 18.26
C THR A 90 -9.60 1.15 17.40
N THR A 91 -9.67 0.14 16.53
CA THR A 91 -10.76 -0.01 15.55
C THR A 91 -11.51 -1.34 15.65
N VAL A 92 -11.28 -2.12 16.72
CA VAL A 92 -12.17 -3.25 17.06
C VAL A 92 -13.54 -2.66 17.44
N PRO A 93 -14.65 -3.13 16.84
CA PRO A 93 -15.98 -2.74 17.28
C PRO A 93 -16.17 -3.19 18.73
N GLY A 94 -16.61 -2.26 19.60
CA GLY A 94 -17.20 -2.61 20.89
C GLY A 94 -18.59 -3.23 20.73
#